data_AF-A0A1H4AY84-F1
#
_entry.id   AF-A0A1H4AY84-F1
#
_cell.length_a   1.000
_cell.length_b   1.000
_cell.length_c   1.000
_cell.angle_alpha   90.00
_cell.angle_beta   90.00
_cell.angle_gamma   90.00
#
_symmetry.space_group_name_H-M   'P 1'
#
loop_
_entity.id
_entity.type
_entity.pdbx_description
1 polymer ?
#
loop_
_entity_poly.entity_id
_entity_poly.type
_entity_poly.pdbx_seq_one_letter_code
_entity_poly.pdbx_strand_id
1 'polypeptide(L)'
;MMDVYDKRLIPFLNDYKLNIISAADMDEEDFGKFQTDLGLAMQIIKHQKVDADKIIEKTNHRKIDSDAAFFIKEAAKLDLEFERKETKIDMCESLKKKEQRDKITSAVEVYREYGESDEDIIQKIIKKYDVTREFVTSLMSLATK
;
A
#
# COMPACT_ATOMS: atom_id res chain seq x y z
N MET A 1 29.56 5.85 0.69
CA MET A 1 30.53 5.35 -0.31
C MET A 1 31.61 4.63 0.47
N MET A 2 32.08 3.44 0.04
CA MET A 2 33.22 2.81 0.72
C MET A 2 34.47 3.62 0.40
N ASP A 3 35.13 4.15 1.43
CA ASP A 3 36.41 4.84 1.25
C ASP A 3 37.51 3.81 1.02
N VAL A 4 38.12 3.87 -0.16
CA VAL A 4 39.21 2.97 -0.56
C VAL A 4 40.54 3.67 -0.28
N TYR A 5 41.19 3.28 0.80
CA TYR A 5 42.44 3.91 1.25
C TYR A 5 43.68 3.45 0.46
N ASP A 6 43.64 2.26 -0.15
CA ASP A 6 44.75 1.73 -0.95
C ASP A 6 44.51 1.98 -2.45
N LYS A 7 45.24 2.95 -3.00
CA LYS A 7 45.14 3.36 -4.41
C LYS A 7 45.50 2.23 -5.39
N ARG A 8 46.23 1.20 -4.96
CA ARG A 8 46.57 0.03 -5.80
C ARG A 8 45.36 -0.84 -6.11
N LEU A 9 44.28 -0.71 -5.34
CA LEU A 9 43.03 -1.44 -5.55
C LEU A 9 42.12 -0.78 -6.60
N ILE A 10 42.36 0.49 -6.95
CA ILE A 10 41.54 1.26 -7.91
C ILE A 10 41.39 0.56 -9.27
N PRO A 11 42.45 -0.01 -9.89
CA PRO A 11 42.33 -0.71 -11.17
C PRO A 11 41.51 -2.01 -11.11
N PHE A 12 41.33 -2.57 -9.91
CA PHE A 12 40.59 -3.81 -9.67
C PHE A 12 39.16 -3.56 -9.19
N LEU A 13 38.81 -2.30 -8.91
CA LEU A 13 37.44 -1.91 -8.63
C LEU A 13 36.69 -1.78 -9.95
N ASN A 14 35.60 -2.53 -10.07
CA ASN A 14 34.66 -2.33 -11.16
C ASN A 14 34.02 -0.94 -11.01
N ASP A 15 34.22 -0.08 -12.00
CA ASP A 15 33.51 1.20 -12.14
C ASP A 15 32.07 0.93 -12.58
N TYR A 16 31.25 0.39 -11.67
CA TYR A 16 29.83 0.19 -11.89
C TYR A 16 29.14 1.56 -11.93
N LYS A 17 28.97 2.10 -13.13
CA LYS A 17 28.08 3.23 -13.37
C LYS A 17 26.64 2.76 -13.27
N LEU A 18 26.07 2.87 -12.07
CA LEU A 18 24.65 2.61 -11.84
C LEU A 18 23.84 3.80 -12.33
N ASN A 19 22.96 3.58 -13.31
CA ASN A 19 21.93 4.54 -13.67
C ASN A 19 20.79 4.41 -12.65
N ILE A 20 20.86 5.19 -11.59
CA ILE A 20 19.84 5.21 -10.53
C ILE A 20 18.68 6.06 -11.02
N ILE A 21 17.48 5.49 -11.02
CA ILE A 21 16.23 6.22 -11.26
C ILE A 21 15.66 6.59 -9.89
N SER A 22 15.31 7.86 -9.73
CA SER A 22 14.73 8.41 -8.50
C SER A 22 13.36 8.97 -8.81
N ALA A 23 12.32 8.40 -8.20
CA ALA A 23 10.95 8.87 -8.38
C ALA A 23 10.78 10.36 -8.02
N ALA A 24 11.56 10.85 -7.05
CA ALA A 24 11.51 12.25 -6.63
C ALA A 24 12.02 13.22 -7.70
N ASP A 25 12.97 12.77 -8.54
CA ASP A 25 13.66 13.60 -9.54
C ASP A 25 13.00 13.51 -10.94
N MET A 26 11.96 12.71 -11.09
CA MET A 26 11.26 12.52 -12.36
C MET A 26 10.14 13.54 -12.56
N ASP A 27 9.97 14.00 -13.80
CA ASP A 27 8.84 14.86 -14.17
C ASP A 27 7.53 14.05 -14.30
N GLU A 28 6.36 14.70 -14.13
CA GLU A 28 5.06 14.02 -14.20
C GLU A 28 4.82 13.33 -15.56
N GLU A 29 5.34 13.92 -16.63
CA GLU A 29 5.23 13.41 -18.00
C GLU A 29 6.08 12.16 -18.23
N ASP A 30 7.13 11.97 -17.41
CA ASP A 30 8.07 10.85 -17.56
C ASP A 30 7.48 9.52 -17.08
N PHE A 31 6.50 9.54 -16.17
CA PHE A 31 5.82 8.33 -15.71
C PHE A 31 5.11 7.59 -16.84
N GLY A 32 4.59 8.33 -17.84
CA GLY A 32 3.95 7.76 -19.02
C GLY A 32 4.91 7.09 -20.01
N LYS A 33 6.22 7.30 -19.87
CA LYS A 33 7.25 6.66 -20.74
C LYS A 33 7.45 5.18 -20.42
N PHE A 34 7.03 4.73 -19.24
CA PHE A 34 7.11 3.32 -18.86
C PHE A 34 5.95 2.54 -19.48
N GLN A 35 6.29 1.44 -20.16
CA GLN A 35 5.30 0.54 -20.75
C GLN A 35 4.66 -0.42 -19.74
N THR A 36 5.28 -0.58 -18.56
CA THR A 36 4.83 -1.46 -17.47
C THR A 36 4.18 -0.64 -16.34
N ASP A 37 3.67 -1.32 -15.32
CA ASP A 37 3.09 -0.68 -14.12
C ASP A 37 4.15 0.03 -13.25
N LEU A 38 5.44 -0.04 -13.61
CA LEU A 38 6.52 0.68 -12.93
C LEU A 38 6.33 2.20 -12.97
N GLY A 39 5.82 2.75 -14.07
CA GLY A 39 5.56 4.19 -14.19
C GLY A 39 4.54 4.67 -13.16
N LEU A 40 3.46 3.90 -12.98
CA LEU A 40 2.46 4.17 -11.94
C LEU A 40 3.06 4.01 -10.54
N ALA A 41 3.84 2.96 -10.31
CA ALA A 41 4.48 2.74 -9.01
C ALA A 41 5.40 3.90 -8.62
N MET A 42 6.22 4.38 -9.56
CA MET A 42 7.10 5.53 -9.34
C MET A 42 6.29 6.82 -9.09
N GLN A 43 5.20 7.03 -9.82
CA GLN A 43 4.32 8.18 -9.59
C GLN A 43 3.71 8.15 -8.18
N ILE A 44 3.23 6.99 -7.73
CA ILE A 44 2.68 6.83 -6.37
C ILE A 44 3.78 7.07 -5.32
N ILE A 45 4.98 6.52 -5.50
CA ILE A 45 6.10 6.70 -4.56
C ILE A 45 6.50 8.17 -4.45
N LYS A 46 6.53 8.92 -5.56
CA LYS A 46 6.81 10.36 -5.57
C LYS A 46 5.82 11.13 -4.70
N HIS A 47 4.53 10.79 -4.79
CA HIS A 47 3.43 11.51 -4.16
C HIS A 47 2.89 10.87 -2.88
N GLN A 48 3.57 9.85 -2.35
CA GLN A 48 3.12 9.04 -1.19
C GLN A 48 2.76 9.85 0.06
N LYS A 49 3.37 11.03 0.24
CA LYS A 49 3.13 11.89 1.42
C LYS A 49 1.94 12.83 1.30
N VAL A 50 1.39 13.01 0.10
CA VAL A 50 0.41 14.06 -0.18
C VAL A 50 -0.87 13.45 -0.76
N ASP A 51 -0.78 12.80 -1.92
CA ASP A 51 -1.94 12.50 -2.76
C ASP A 51 -1.89 11.11 -3.43
N ALA A 52 -1.16 10.14 -2.85
CA ALA A 52 -1.09 8.78 -3.41
C ALA A 52 -2.46 8.12 -3.63
N ASP A 53 -3.37 8.27 -2.68
CA ASP A 53 -4.74 7.74 -2.78
C ASP A 53 -5.48 8.37 -3.97
N LYS A 54 -5.35 9.67 -4.19
CA LYS A 54 -5.94 10.37 -5.35
C LYS A 54 -5.35 9.92 -6.67
N ILE A 55 -4.06 9.57 -6.71
CA ILE A 55 -3.42 9.03 -7.92
C ILE A 55 -4.00 7.66 -8.24
N ILE A 56 -4.16 6.81 -7.22
CA ILE A 56 -4.80 5.51 -7.36
C ILE A 56 -6.23 5.68 -7.90
N GLU A 57 -7.04 6.58 -7.32
CA GLU A 57 -8.40 6.85 -7.79
C GLU A 57 -8.46 7.34 -9.24
N LYS A 58 -7.54 8.22 -9.64
CA LYS A 58 -7.45 8.74 -11.02
C LYS A 58 -7.05 7.68 -12.04
N THR A 59 -6.48 6.55 -11.62
CA THR A 59 -6.14 5.46 -12.54
C THR A 59 -7.35 4.68 -13.05
N ASN A 60 -8.57 5.04 -12.61
CA ASN A 60 -9.83 4.53 -13.12
C ASN A 60 -9.93 2.99 -13.09
N HIS A 61 -9.59 2.40 -11.94
CA HIS A 61 -9.61 0.94 -11.73
C HIS A 61 -8.62 0.17 -12.61
N ARG A 62 -7.48 0.77 -12.95
CA ARG A 62 -6.42 0.04 -13.66
C ARG A 62 -6.01 -1.17 -12.82
N LYS A 63 -6.40 -2.36 -13.29
CA LYS A 63 -5.92 -3.61 -12.73
C LYS A 63 -4.45 -3.76 -13.08
N ILE A 64 -3.58 -3.69 -12.09
CA ILE A 64 -2.13 -3.82 -12.26
C ILE A 64 -1.66 -5.21 -11.89
N ASP A 65 -0.47 -5.56 -12.34
CA ASP A 65 0.18 -6.80 -11.93
C ASP A 65 0.34 -6.89 -10.40
N SER A 66 0.19 -8.09 -9.83
CA SER A 66 0.23 -8.27 -8.38
C SER A 66 1.61 -8.00 -7.77
N ASP A 67 2.70 -8.18 -8.51
CA ASP A 67 4.03 -7.79 -8.04
C ASP A 67 4.19 -6.26 -8.03
N ALA A 68 3.58 -5.55 -8.99
CA ALA A 68 3.55 -4.09 -8.98
C ALA A 68 2.71 -3.54 -7.82
N ALA A 69 1.53 -4.13 -7.57
CA ALA A 69 0.68 -3.78 -6.43
C ALA A 69 1.40 -4.03 -5.10
N PHE A 70 2.08 -5.18 -4.96
CA PHE A 70 2.88 -5.50 -3.79
C PHE A 70 4.03 -4.53 -3.59
N PHE A 71 4.76 -4.20 -4.66
CA PHE A 71 5.82 -3.20 -4.61
C PHE A 71 5.31 -1.83 -4.16
N ILE A 72 4.17 -1.38 -4.69
CA ILE A 72 3.54 -0.11 -4.29
C ILE A 72 3.17 -0.14 -2.80
N LYS A 73 2.51 -1.21 -2.35
CA LYS A 73 2.12 -1.41 -0.94
C LYS A 73 3.32 -1.22 -0.01
N GLU A 74 4.41 -1.92 -0.28
CA GLU A 74 5.61 -1.91 0.57
C GLU A 74 6.42 -0.62 0.43
N ALA A 75 6.68 -0.17 -0.79
CA ALA A 75 7.57 0.97 -1.05
C ALA A 75 6.92 2.31 -0.70
N ALA A 76 5.63 2.49 -0.99
CA ALA A 76 4.89 3.70 -0.66
C ALA A 76 4.27 3.66 0.75
N LYS A 77 4.46 2.56 1.49
CA LYS A 77 3.88 2.32 2.83
C LYS A 77 2.37 2.55 2.88
N LEU A 78 1.68 2.17 1.80
CA LEU A 78 0.23 2.24 1.71
C LEU A 78 -0.32 0.92 2.22
N ASP A 79 -1.18 0.95 3.23
CA ASP A 79 -1.78 -0.27 3.79
C ASP A 79 -2.95 -0.80 2.94
N LEU A 80 -2.65 -1.15 1.69
CA LEU A 80 -3.62 -1.64 0.71
C LEU A 80 -4.06 -3.08 1.03
N GLU A 81 -5.34 -3.37 0.85
CA GLU A 81 -5.92 -4.70 1.14
C GLU A 81 -6.18 -5.51 -0.13
N PHE A 82 -5.35 -6.52 -0.36
CA PHE A 82 -5.50 -7.49 -1.46
C PHE A 82 -4.74 -8.79 -1.18
N GLU A 83 -5.07 -9.85 -1.92
CA GLU A 83 -4.36 -11.13 -1.85
C GLU A 83 -3.34 -11.24 -2.98
N ARG A 84 -2.09 -11.63 -2.66
CA ARG A 84 -1.02 -11.80 -3.66
C ARG A 84 -1.29 -12.93 -4.68
N LYS A 85 -2.23 -13.84 -4.38
CA LYS A 85 -2.59 -14.95 -5.28
C LYS A 85 -3.34 -14.48 -6.53
N GLU A 86 -3.93 -13.30 -6.49
CA GLU A 86 -4.58 -12.70 -7.65
C GLU A 86 -3.54 -12.29 -8.69
N THR A 87 -3.83 -12.50 -9.98
CA THR A 87 -2.91 -12.15 -11.07
C THR A 87 -2.93 -10.65 -11.38
N LYS A 88 -4.05 -9.98 -11.14
CA LYS A 88 -4.17 -8.54 -11.28
C LYS A 88 -5.01 -7.96 -10.16
N ILE A 89 -4.51 -6.88 -9.56
CA ILE A 89 -5.10 -6.22 -8.41
C ILE A 89 -5.80 -4.94 -8.86
N ASP A 90 -7.05 -4.76 -8.46
CA ASP A 90 -7.72 -3.45 -8.53
C ASP A 90 -7.29 -2.59 -7.33
N MET A 91 -6.46 -1.60 -7.61
CA MET A 91 -5.89 -0.73 -6.57
C MET A 91 -6.95 0.14 -5.89
N CYS A 92 -7.98 0.58 -6.63
CA CYS A 92 -9.07 1.36 -6.06
C CYS A 92 -9.94 0.49 -5.14
N GLU A 93 -10.20 -0.77 -5.52
CA GLU A 93 -10.90 -1.72 -4.66
C GLU A 93 -10.11 -2.00 -3.39
N SER A 94 -8.79 -2.17 -3.51
CA SER A 94 -7.88 -2.39 -2.38
C SER A 94 -7.88 -1.22 -1.40
N LEU A 95 -7.95 0.01 -1.91
CA LEU A 95 -8.06 1.22 -1.10
C LEU A 95 -9.43 1.32 -0.41
N LYS A 96 -10.52 0.99 -1.10
CA LYS A 96 -11.87 0.96 -0.51
C LYS A 96 -12.00 -0.07 0.62
N LYS A 97 -11.40 -1.26 0.43
CA LYS A 97 -11.35 -2.32 1.45
C LYS A 97 -10.63 -1.83 2.72
N LYS A 98 -9.44 -1.23 2.55
CA LYS A 98 -8.72 -0.55 3.65
C LYS A 98 -9.61 0.48 4.36
N GLU A 99 -10.25 1.40 3.65
CA GLU A 99 -11.11 2.41 4.28
C GLU A 99 -12.27 1.79 5.06
N GLN A 100 -12.88 0.73 4.53
CA GLN A 100 -13.97 0.03 5.21
C GLN A 100 -13.47 -0.65 6.48
N ARG A 101 -12.31 -1.32 6.41
CA ARG A 101 -11.65 -1.90 7.59
C ARG A 101 -11.36 -0.85 8.65
N ASP A 102 -10.77 0.29 8.27
CA ASP A 102 -10.41 1.36 9.20
C ASP A 102 -11.66 1.95 9.87
N LYS A 103 -12.74 2.20 9.11
CA LYS A 103 -14.04 2.66 9.65
C LYS A 103 -14.65 1.67 10.64
N ILE A 104 -14.57 0.38 10.35
CA ILE A 104 -15.10 -0.67 11.24
C ILE A 104 -14.23 -0.76 12.50
N THR A 105 -12.91 -0.71 12.35
CA THR A 105 -11.97 -0.74 13.48
C THR A 105 -12.20 0.42 14.44
N SER A 106 -12.30 1.66 13.93
CA SER A 106 -12.66 2.81 14.77
C SER A 106 -14.02 2.64 15.45
N ALA A 107 -15.02 2.06 14.77
CA ALA A 107 -16.33 1.83 15.38
C ALA A 107 -16.25 0.78 16.51
N VAL A 108 -15.49 -0.30 16.32
CA VAL A 108 -15.24 -1.32 17.35
C VAL A 108 -14.61 -0.67 18.59
N GLU A 109 -13.54 0.11 18.40
CA GLU A 109 -12.81 0.77 19.47
C GLU A 109 -13.74 1.69 20.28
N VAL A 110 -14.52 2.53 19.60
CA VAL A 110 -15.48 3.41 20.24
C VAL A 110 -16.51 2.64 21.07
N TYR A 111 -17.10 1.56 20.54
CA TYR A 111 -18.06 0.79 21.33
C TYR A 111 -17.42 0.06 22.52
N ARG A 112 -16.17 -0.39 22.39
CA ARG A 112 -15.40 -0.97 23.50
C ARG A 112 -15.13 0.07 24.60
N GLU A 113 -14.80 1.30 24.23
CA GLU A 113 -14.62 2.40 25.19
C GLU A 113 -15.91 2.71 25.97
N TYR A 114 -17.08 2.56 25.32
CA TYR A 114 -18.38 2.69 25.99
C TYR A 114 -18.78 1.48 26.84
N GLY A 115 -17.94 0.44 26.94
CA GLY A 115 -18.17 -0.73 27.78
C GLY A 115 -19.19 -1.73 27.22
N GLU A 116 -19.45 -1.69 25.92
CA GLU A 116 -20.33 -2.65 25.25
C GLU A 116 -19.68 -4.04 25.17
N SER A 117 -20.49 -5.09 25.19
CA SER A 117 -19.98 -6.46 25.06
C SER A 117 -19.56 -6.76 23.62
N ASP A 118 -18.54 -7.59 23.43
CA ASP A 118 -18.05 -7.96 22.09
C ASP A 118 -19.17 -8.56 21.20
N GLU A 119 -20.11 -9.32 21.76
CA GLU A 119 -21.27 -9.86 21.02
C GLU A 119 -22.21 -8.76 20.52
N ASP A 120 -22.50 -7.75 21.36
CA ASP A 120 -23.37 -6.63 20.98
C ASP A 120 -22.71 -5.76 19.91
N ILE A 121 -21.39 -5.55 20.02
CA ILE A 121 -20.58 -4.83 19.03
C ILE A 121 -20.65 -5.53 17.67
N ILE A 122 -20.44 -6.85 17.65
CA ILE A 122 -20.50 -7.67 16.43
C ILE A 122 -21.87 -7.50 15.76
N GLN A 123 -22.97 -7.62 16.50
CA GLN A 123 -24.32 -7.46 15.94
C GLN A 123 -24.55 -6.05 15.38
N LYS A 124 -24.13 -5.01 16.09
CA LYS A 124 -24.25 -3.62 15.65
C LYS A 124 -23.47 -3.35 14.37
N ILE A 125 -22.25 -3.89 14.25
CA ILE A 125 -21.39 -3.71 13.08
C ILE A 125 -21.93 -4.46 11.87
N ILE A 126 -22.32 -5.73 12.03
CA ILE A 126 -22.93 -6.53 10.94
C ILE A 126 -24.15 -5.78 10.38
N LYS A 127 -25.03 -5.28 11.26
CA LYS A 127 -26.22 -4.54 10.85
C LYS A 127 -25.92 -3.21 10.15
N LYS A 128 -24.85 -2.52 10.55
CA LYS A 128 -24.51 -1.18 10.03
C LYS A 128 -23.68 -1.22 8.74
N TYR A 129 -22.75 -2.16 8.62
CA TYR A 129 -21.77 -2.21 7.55
C TYR A 129 -21.96 -3.38 6.57
N ASP A 130 -22.96 -4.25 6.80
CA ASP A 130 -23.28 -5.41 5.97
C ASP A 130 -22.08 -6.34 5.73
N VAL A 131 -21.39 -6.68 6.83
CA VAL A 131 -20.18 -7.51 6.84
C VAL A 131 -20.44 -8.85 7.53
N THR A 132 -19.59 -9.85 7.26
CA THR A 132 -19.71 -11.16 7.88
C THR A 132 -19.22 -11.15 9.33
N ARG A 133 -19.81 -12.02 10.15
CA ARG A 133 -19.37 -12.22 11.55
C ARG A 133 -17.89 -12.60 11.63
N GLU A 134 -17.43 -13.45 10.71
CA GLU A 134 -16.03 -13.89 10.64
C GLU A 134 -15.08 -12.71 10.42
N PHE A 135 -15.43 -11.78 9.53
CA PHE A 135 -14.64 -10.59 9.26
C PHE A 135 -14.53 -9.67 10.49
N VAL A 136 -15.64 -9.42 11.19
CA VAL A 136 -15.61 -8.58 12.40
C VAL A 136 -14.78 -9.25 13.50
N THR A 137 -14.94 -10.57 13.66
CA THR A 137 -14.20 -11.34 14.67
C THR A 137 -12.69 -11.34 14.39
N SER A 138 -12.29 -11.48 13.11
CA SER A 138 -10.87 -11.45 12.74
C SER A 138 -10.23 -10.09 13.04
N LEU A 139 -10.92 -8.98 12.77
CA LEU A 139 -10.46 -7.63 13.13
C LEU A 139 -10.32 -7.44 14.64
N MET A 140 -11.30 -7.91 15.42
CA MET A 140 -11.26 -7.81 16.88
C MET A 140 -10.12 -8.64 17.49
N SER A 141 -9.75 -9.76 16.86
CA SER A 141 -8.62 -10.60 17.29
C SER A 141 -7.24 -10.04 16.94
N LEU A 142 -7.17 -9.18 15.91
CA LEU A 142 -5.94 -8.48 15.53
C LEU A 142 -5.63 -7.33 16.48
N ALA A 143 -6.65 -6.68 17.02
CA ALA A 143 -6.54 -5.56 17.96
C ALA A 143 -6.11 -5.95 19.40
N THR A 144 -6.01 -7.24 19.73
CA THR A 144 -5.61 -7.74 21.06
C THR A 144 -4.15 -8.18 21.16
N LYS A 145 -3.36 -8.00 20.09
CA LYS A 145 -1.89 -8.17 20.08
C LYS A 145 -1.17 -6.83 20.11
#